data_AF-A0A7J9CBH1-F1
#
_entry.id   AF-A0A7J9CBH1-F1
#
_cell.length_a   1.000
_cell.length_b   1.000
_cell.length_c   1.000
_cell.angle_alpha   90.00
_cell.angle_beta   90.00
_cell.angle_gamma   90.00
#
_symmetry.space_group_name_H-M   'P 1'
#
loop_
_entity.id
_entity.type
_entity.pdbx_description
1 polymer ?
#
loop_
_entity_poly.entity_id
_entity_poly.type
_entity_poly.pdbx_seq_one_letter_code
_entity_poly.pdbx_strand_id
1 'polypeptide(L)'
;GIEFFIIFIVWYFLTTTHQDSRGTGGYHLAATSFRRFSYAELDKATTGFKNEIIRGAGGIVYKGKLSDDRIAAVKRLIDANHGEAEFLAEFNTIGKLNHMNLIDL
;
A
#
# COMPACT_ATOMS: atom_id res chain seq x y z
N GLY A 1 6.12 27.33 -32.99
CA GLY A 1 6.73 26.02 -33.32
C GLY A 1 6.90 25.18 -32.06
N ILE A 2 7.72 25.64 -31.12
CA ILE A 2 8.12 24.91 -29.91
C ILE A 2 6.96 24.78 -28.91
N GLU A 3 6.10 25.79 -28.79
CA GLU A 3 4.94 25.79 -27.90
C GLU A 3 3.93 24.67 -28.23
N PHE A 4 3.75 24.35 -29.52
CA PHE A 4 2.91 23.23 -29.94
C PHE A 4 3.50 21.88 -29.51
N PHE A 5 4.83 21.73 -29.51
CA PHE A 5 5.48 20.52 -29.00
C PHE A 5 5.32 20.38 -27.49
N ILE A 6 5.42 21.48 -26.73
CA ILE A 6 5.21 21.46 -25.28
C ILE A 6 3.75 21.12 -24.95
N ILE A 7 2.79 21.73 -25.65
CA ILE A 7 1.36 21.41 -25.47
C ILE A 7 1.11 19.95 -25.85
N PHE A 8 1.71 19.44 -26.93
CA PHE A 8 1.55 18.05 -27.34
C PHE A 8 2.22 17.07 -26.37
N ILE A 9 3.39 17.39 -25.82
CA ILE A 9 4.06 16.57 -24.80
C ILE A 9 3.26 16.58 -23.49
N VAL A 10 2.81 17.74 -23.03
CA VAL A 10 1.98 17.87 -21.82
C VAL A 10 0.64 17.17 -22.04
N TRP A 11 0.00 17.32 -23.19
CA TRP A 11 -1.23 16.61 -23.53
C TRP A 11 -1.00 15.11 -23.71
N TYR A 12 0.10 14.67 -24.31
CA TYR A 12 0.51 13.25 -24.41
C TYR A 12 0.77 12.64 -23.02
N PHE A 13 1.39 13.40 -22.12
CA PHE A 13 1.64 12.99 -20.75
C PHE A 13 0.36 12.99 -19.91
N LEU A 14 -0.53 13.97 -20.10
CA LEU A 14 -1.85 14.07 -19.47
C LEU A 14 -2.84 13.01 -20.00
N THR A 15 -2.74 12.62 -21.27
CA THR A 15 -3.55 11.53 -21.87
C THR A 15 -2.98 10.16 -21.52
N THR A 16 -1.66 10.05 -21.32
CA THR A 16 -1.02 8.84 -20.77
C THR A 16 -1.45 8.58 -19.33
N THR A 17 -1.83 9.60 -18.54
CA THR A 17 -2.41 9.40 -17.20
C THR A 17 -3.94 9.26 -17.20
N HIS A 18 -4.57 8.97 -18.35
CA HIS A 18 -6.02 8.80 -18.46
C HIS A 18 -6.43 7.43 -19.04
N GLN A 19 -5.80 6.37 -18.54
CA GLN A 19 -6.30 5.00 -18.58
C GLN A 19 -5.73 4.24 -17.39
N ASP A 20 -6.51 4.05 -16.32
CA ASP A 20 -6.80 2.70 -15.87
C ASP A 20 -8.02 2.68 -14.94
N SER A 21 -9.18 2.47 -15.55
CA SER A 21 -10.28 1.84 -14.86
C SER A 21 -10.80 0.75 -15.77
N ARG A 22 -10.17 -0.43 -15.66
CA ARG A 22 -10.84 -1.75 -15.65
C ARG A 22 -9.86 -2.82 -15.20
N GLY A 23 -9.84 -3.10 -13.91
CA GLY A 23 -9.34 -4.36 -13.40
C GLY A 23 -10.18 -5.53 -13.90
N THR A 24 -9.53 -6.58 -14.41
CA THR A 24 -10.06 -7.96 -14.40
C THR A 24 -8.91 -8.97 -14.58
N GLY A 25 -8.52 -9.66 -13.50
CA GLY A 25 -8.20 -11.10 -13.57
C GLY A 25 -6.81 -11.61 -13.95
N GLY A 26 -5.68 -11.01 -13.52
CA GLY A 26 -4.35 -11.41 -14.04
C GLY A 26 -3.22 -11.83 -13.09
N TYR A 27 -3.36 -11.79 -11.75
CA TYR A 27 -2.19 -11.97 -10.85
C TYR A 27 -2.45 -12.86 -9.61
N HIS A 28 -3.36 -13.83 -9.70
CA HIS A 28 -3.40 -14.90 -8.71
C HIS A 28 -2.01 -15.60 -8.67
N LEU A 29 -1.47 -15.86 -7.46
CA LEU A 29 -0.47 -16.92 -7.14
C LEU A 29 1.04 -16.62 -7.11
N ALA A 30 1.52 -15.41 -7.38
CA ALA A 30 2.95 -15.14 -7.18
C ALA A 30 3.25 -14.84 -5.69
N ALA A 31 3.53 -15.92 -4.94
CA ALA A 31 4.15 -15.98 -3.62
C ALA A 31 3.25 -15.82 -2.37
N THR A 32 2.82 -16.98 -1.84
CA THR A 32 2.77 -17.33 -0.39
C THR A 32 1.92 -16.48 0.59
N SER A 33 0.79 -17.06 1.04
CA SER A 33 0.24 -16.97 2.43
C SER A 33 -0.12 -15.61 3.09
N PHE A 34 -0.47 -14.55 2.35
CA PHE A 34 -0.95 -13.32 3.00
C PHE A 34 -2.38 -13.43 3.55
N ARG A 35 -2.52 -13.36 4.89
CA ARG A 35 -3.84 -13.25 5.55
C ARG A 35 -4.35 -11.82 5.48
N ARG A 36 -5.59 -11.65 4.99
CA ARG A 36 -6.32 -10.38 5.10
C ARG A 36 -6.83 -10.21 6.53
N PHE A 37 -6.63 -9.02 7.09
CA PHE A 37 -7.18 -8.61 8.39
C PHE A 37 -8.27 -7.56 8.17
N SER A 38 -9.37 -7.69 8.89
CA SER A 38 -10.40 -6.66 8.95
C SER A 38 -9.93 -5.46 9.78
N TYR A 39 -10.53 -4.30 9.54
CA TYR A 39 -10.26 -3.10 10.35
C TYR A 39 -10.50 -3.35 11.84
N ALA A 40 -11.57 -4.07 12.21
CA ALA A 40 -11.89 -4.38 13.60
C ALA A 40 -10.82 -5.27 14.27
N GLU A 41 -10.23 -6.21 13.54
CA GLU A 41 -9.10 -7.01 14.03
C GLU A 41 -7.88 -6.12 14.30
N LEU A 42 -7.56 -5.20 13.41
CA LEU A 42 -6.42 -4.28 13.55
C LEU A 42 -6.65 -3.23 14.65
N ASP A 43 -7.87 -2.72 14.79
CA ASP A 43 -8.28 -1.82 15.85
C ASP A 43 -8.08 -2.48 17.22
N LYS A 44 -8.59 -3.72 17.38
CA LYS A 44 -8.38 -4.50 18.60
C LYS A 44 -6.90 -4.78 18.84
N ALA A 45 -6.16 -5.21 17.81
CA ALA A 45 -4.74 -5.54 17.93
C ALA A 45 -3.89 -4.33 18.37
N THR A 46 -4.25 -3.12 17.95
CA THR A 46 -3.53 -1.87 18.25
C THR A 46 -4.11 -1.09 19.43
N THR A 47 -5.12 -1.64 20.12
CA THR A 47 -5.85 -0.96 21.20
C THR A 47 -6.45 0.38 20.74
N GLY A 48 -7.01 0.41 19.53
CA GLY A 48 -7.56 1.60 18.90
C GLY A 48 -6.50 2.55 18.38
N PHE A 49 -5.40 2.04 17.81
CA PHE A 49 -4.31 2.83 17.22
C PHE A 49 -3.70 3.85 18.19
N LYS A 50 -3.47 3.46 19.46
CA LYS A 50 -2.95 4.36 20.50
C LYS A 50 -1.43 4.39 20.60
N ASN A 51 -0.79 3.24 20.34
CA ASN A 51 0.65 3.07 20.53
C ASN A 51 1.41 3.32 19.23
N GLU A 52 1.50 4.59 18.84
CA GLU A 52 2.29 5.02 17.69
C GLU A 52 3.79 4.76 17.93
N ILE A 53 4.44 4.18 16.93
CA ILE A 53 5.87 3.94 16.91
C ILE A 53 6.56 4.97 16.01
N ILE A 54 6.01 5.17 14.81
CA ILE A 54 6.62 5.98 13.74
C ILE A 54 5.53 6.72 12.98
N ARG A 55 5.81 7.96 12.58
CA ARG A 55 4.97 8.75 11.68
C ARG A 55 5.82 9.35 10.57
N GLY A 56 5.33 9.24 9.34
CA GLY A 56 5.99 9.78 8.15
C GLY A 56 5.00 10.10 7.05
N ALA A 57 5.52 10.51 5.89
CA ALA A 57 4.72 10.89 4.73
C ALA A 57 3.80 9.74 4.25
N GLY A 58 4.27 8.49 4.34
CA GLY A 58 3.49 7.31 3.98
C GLY A 58 2.55 6.80 5.08
N GLY A 59 2.32 7.54 6.15
CA GLY A 59 1.38 7.15 7.21
C GLY A 59 2.00 6.96 8.60
N ILE A 60 1.23 6.32 9.48
CA ILE A 60 1.56 6.12 10.89
C ILE A 60 1.65 4.63 11.17
N VAL A 61 2.73 4.20 11.83
CA VAL A 61 2.96 2.80 12.22
C VAL A 61 2.69 2.64 13.70
N TYR A 62 1.85 1.66 14.04
CA TYR A 62 1.43 1.34 15.41
C TYR A 62 1.93 -0.03 15.83
N LYS A 63 2.18 -0.20 17.11
CA LYS A 63 2.43 -1.53 17.69
C LYS A 63 1.11 -2.26 17.88
N GLY A 64 0.98 -3.44 17.29
CA GLY A 64 -0.18 -4.32 17.46
C GLY A 64 0.21 -5.68 18.02
N LYS A 65 -0.70 -6.29 18.78
CA LYS A 65 -0.64 -7.71 19.16
C LYS A 65 -1.83 -8.44 18.53
N LEU A 66 -1.56 -9.36 17.63
CA LEU A 66 -2.56 -10.16 16.93
C LEU A 66 -3.21 -11.18 17.87
N SER A 67 -4.31 -11.80 17.43
CA SER A 67 -5.04 -12.80 18.23
C SER A 67 -4.28 -14.11 18.44
N ASP A 68 -3.26 -14.36 17.63
CA ASP A 68 -2.32 -15.49 17.75
C ASP A 68 -1.05 -15.12 18.55
N ASP A 69 -1.13 -14.05 19.36
CA ASP A 69 -0.06 -13.49 20.19
C ASP A 69 1.15 -12.92 19.43
N ARG A 70 1.16 -12.93 18.10
CA ARG A 70 2.23 -12.31 17.30
C ARG A 70 2.22 -10.79 17.46
N ILE A 71 3.42 -10.21 17.57
CA ILE A 71 3.61 -8.75 17.58
C ILE A 71 3.81 -8.28 16.14
N ALA A 72 3.03 -7.28 15.73
CA ALA A 72 3.06 -6.73 14.38
C ALA A 72 3.18 -5.20 14.40
N ALA A 73 3.80 -4.66 13.36
CA ALA A 73 3.75 -3.24 13.04
C ALA A 73 2.57 -2.99 12.09
N VAL A 74 1.58 -2.22 12.53
CA VAL A 74 0.39 -1.91 11.73
C VAL A 74 0.53 -0.51 11.16
N LYS A 75 0.74 -0.39 9.86
CA LYS A 75 0.83 0.90 9.15
C LYS A 75 -0.56 1.35 8.70
N ARG A 76 -0.96 2.56 9.10
CA ARG A 76 -2.19 3.23 8.69
C ARG A 76 -1.85 4.42 7.78
N LEU A 77 -2.39 4.39 6.57
CA LEU A 77 -2.26 5.49 5.62
C LEU A 77 -3.15 6.67 6.05
N ILE A 78 -2.66 7.90 5.84
CA ILE A 78 -3.34 9.13 6.30
C ILE A 78 -4.42 9.58 5.30
N ASP A 79 -4.24 9.28 4.00
CA ASP A 79 -5.19 9.64 2.95
C ASP A 79 -5.81 8.38 2.31
N ALA A 80 -7.13 8.23 2.44
CA ALA A 80 -7.85 7.08 1.92
C ALA A 80 -8.08 7.15 0.41
N ASN A 81 -8.08 8.37 -0.17
CA ASN A 81 -8.36 8.56 -1.60
C ASN A 81 -7.20 8.09 -2.50
N HIS A 82 -5.96 8.22 -2.02
CA HIS A 82 -4.77 7.69 -2.69
C HIS A 82 -4.26 6.39 -2.05
N GLY A 83 -4.80 6.05 -0.87
CA GLY A 83 -4.31 4.95 -0.04
C GLY A 83 -4.40 3.58 -0.68
N GLU A 84 -5.41 3.28 -1.51
CA GLU A 84 -5.49 1.99 -2.21
C GLU A 84 -4.41 1.85 -3.28
N ALA A 85 -4.17 2.90 -4.07
CA ALA A 85 -3.13 2.90 -5.10
C ALA A 85 -1.72 2.89 -4.48
N GLU A 86 -1.49 3.67 -3.43
CA GLU A 86 -0.22 3.65 -2.66
C GLU A 86 0.00 2.31 -1.98
N PHE A 87 -1.03 1.74 -1.34
CA PHE A 87 -0.97 0.41 -0.77
C PHE A 87 -0.65 -0.64 -1.83
N LEU A 88 -1.31 -0.59 -2.99
CA LEU A 88 -1.08 -1.55 -4.07
C LEU A 88 0.31 -1.38 -4.70
N ALA A 89 0.81 -0.15 -4.83
CA ALA A 89 2.16 0.13 -5.31
C ALA A 89 3.23 -0.38 -4.34
N GLU A 90 3.07 -0.11 -3.04
CA GLU A 90 3.95 -0.60 -1.98
C GLU A 90 3.84 -2.14 -1.87
N PHE A 91 2.64 -2.70 -1.96
CA PHE A 91 2.38 -4.15 -1.97
C PHE A 91 3.04 -4.84 -3.17
N ASN A 92 2.91 -4.27 -4.37
CA ASN A 92 3.55 -4.80 -5.57
C ASN A 92 5.08 -4.74 -5.51
N THR A 93 5.63 -3.79 -4.77
CA THR A 93 7.07 -3.57 -4.64
C THR A 93 7.65 -4.44 -3.52
N ILE A 94 7.05 -4.43 -2.32
CA ILE A 94 7.53 -5.14 -1.13
C ILE A 94 7.14 -6.63 -1.16
N GLY A 95 5.93 -6.97 -1.60
CA GLY A 95 5.45 -8.36 -1.65
C GLY A 95 6.26 -9.26 -2.59
N LYS A 96 7.00 -8.66 -3.54
CA LYS A 96 7.92 -9.38 -4.44
C LYS A 96 9.35 -9.50 -3.88
N LEU A 97 9.70 -8.75 -2.84
CA LEU A 97 11.02 -8.76 -2.22
C LEU A 97 11.07 -9.82 -1.12
N ASN A 98 11.07 -11.10 -1.52
CA ASN A 98 11.38 -12.20 -0.62
C ASN A 98 12.91 -12.28 -0.44
N HIS A 99 13.47 -11.32 0.29
CA HIS A 99 14.90 -11.21 0.59
C HIS A 99 15.17 -11.78 1.98
N MET A 100 16.28 -12.49 2.18
CA MET A 100 16.66 -13.21 3.41
C MET A 100 16.74 -12.35 4.71
N ASN A 101 16.58 -11.02 4.60
CA ASN A 101 16.57 -10.07 5.72
C ASN A 101 15.21 -9.36 5.91
N LEU A 102 14.20 -9.69 5.10
CA LEU A 102 12.81 -9.32 5.36
C LEU A 102 12.18 -10.47 6.14
N ILE A 103 11.63 -10.17 7.32
CA ILE A 103 10.85 -11.14 8.10
C ILE A 103 9.61 -11.48 7.27
N ASP A 104 9.28 -12.77 7.14
CA ASP A 104 8.10 -13.26 6.43
C ASP A 104 6.86 -12.43 6.83
N LEU A 105 6.23 -11.83 5.83
CA LEU A 105 5.11 -10.90 5.95
C LEU A 105 3.77 -11.65 6.06
#